data_AF-A0A8S1EK32-F1
#
_entry.id   AF-A0A8S1EK32-F1
#
_cell.length_a   1.000
_cell.length_b   1.000
_cell.length_c   1.000
_cell.angle_alpha   90.00
_cell.angle_beta   90.00
_cell.angle_gamma   90.00
#
_symmetry.space_group_name_H-M   'P 1'
#
loop_
_entity.id
_entity.type
_entity.pdbx_description
1 polymer ?
#
loop_
_entity_poly.entity_id
_entity_poly.type
_entity_poly.pdbx_seq_one_letter_code
_entity_poly.pdbx_strand_id
1 'polypeptide(L)'
;MEQYTATTFIEKARFYLSQSPPDLVQSSEKIWFAAVYAVKKLFLTSGGIDLKSHKALNYFCRFALANSGLTADRVFFLFDTWTKAEKMDQDVYGSWNFCLHDYAQIITDVETFVKDFDNFDQRKLWDEFERKFIVGTEQNVTVKKVSPQTINLGGFCFKSEYSVFV
;
A
#
# COMPACT_ATOMS: atom_id res chain seq x y z
N MET A 1 -15.35 -17.38 3.29
CA MET A 1 -14.11 -16.71 3.74
C MET A 1 -14.40 -15.21 3.68
N GLU A 2 -14.17 -14.48 4.77
CA GLU A 2 -14.43 -13.03 4.81
C GLU A 2 -13.50 -12.31 3.81
N GLN A 3 -14.06 -11.42 2.99
CA GLN A 3 -13.31 -10.62 2.03
C GLN A 3 -12.92 -9.28 2.66
N TYR A 4 -11.66 -8.90 2.49
CA TYR A 4 -11.07 -7.70 3.05
C TYR A 4 -10.67 -6.74 1.93
N THR A 5 -11.14 -5.52 2.04
CA THR A 5 -10.66 -4.38 1.26
C THR A 5 -9.87 -3.43 2.16
N ALA A 6 -9.19 -2.45 1.57
CA ALA A 6 -8.58 -1.38 2.35
C ALA A 6 -9.59 -0.68 3.29
N THR A 7 -10.82 -0.44 2.82
CA THR A 7 -11.91 0.12 3.63
C THR A 7 -12.27 -0.78 4.81
N THR A 8 -12.39 -2.10 4.58
CA THR A 8 -12.66 -3.08 5.64
C THR A 8 -11.57 -3.05 6.72
N PHE A 9 -10.30 -2.91 6.32
CA PHE A 9 -9.20 -2.78 7.27
C PHE A 9 -9.29 -1.47 8.07
N ILE A 10 -9.62 -0.35 7.43
CA ILE A 10 -9.80 0.94 8.11
C ILE A 10 -10.95 0.89 9.13
N GLU A 11 -12.09 0.30 8.76
CA GLU A 11 -13.23 0.13 9.67
C GLU A 11 -12.84 -0.70 10.90
N LYS A 12 -12.10 -1.80 10.70
CA LYS A 12 -11.59 -2.61 11.81
C LYS A 12 -10.59 -1.85 12.67
N ALA A 13 -9.71 -1.04 12.07
CA ALA A 13 -8.78 -0.21 12.83
C ALA A 13 -9.51 0.77 13.76
N ARG A 14 -10.56 1.43 13.25
CA ARG A 14 -11.42 2.31 14.05
C ARG A 14 -12.14 1.55 15.15
N PHE A 15 -12.63 0.34 14.86
CA PHE A 15 -13.25 -0.53 15.86
C PHE A 15 -12.29 -0.84 17.02
N TYR A 16 -11.07 -1.30 16.74
CA TYR A 16 -10.08 -1.62 17.77
C TYR A 16 -9.65 -0.39 18.58
N LEU A 17 -9.52 0.77 17.93
CA LEU A 17 -9.24 2.04 18.61
C LEU A 17 -10.37 2.47 19.57
N SER A 18 -11.62 2.12 19.25
CA SER A 18 -12.80 2.50 20.05
C SER A 18 -13.05 1.62 21.29
N GLN A 19 -12.28 0.54 21.47
CA GLN A 19 -12.44 -0.36 22.62
C GLN A 19 -11.97 0.31 23.93
N SER A 20 -12.33 -0.30 25.07
CA SER A 20 -11.96 0.19 26.40
C SER A 20 -11.30 -0.94 27.23
N PRO A 21 -9.96 -0.98 27.35
CA PRO A 21 -9.00 -0.04 26.75
C PRO A 21 -8.84 -0.23 25.23
N PRO A 22 -8.37 0.79 24.49
CA PRO A 22 -8.09 0.67 23.06
C PRO A 22 -7.07 -0.43 22.75
N ASP A 23 -7.33 -1.24 21.73
CA ASP A 23 -6.37 -2.22 21.21
C ASP A 23 -5.52 -1.59 20.10
N LEU A 24 -4.44 -0.94 20.51
CA LEU A 24 -3.54 -0.21 19.61
C LEU A 24 -2.75 -1.14 18.69
N VAL A 25 -2.41 -2.34 19.14
CA VAL A 25 -1.71 -3.34 18.33
C VAL A 25 -2.59 -3.75 17.15
N GLN A 26 -3.84 -4.12 17.42
CA GLN A 26 -4.78 -4.47 16.35
C GLN A 26 -5.13 -3.28 15.48
N SER A 27 -5.30 -2.08 16.04
CA SER A 27 -5.57 -0.87 15.26
C SER A 27 -4.43 -0.59 14.26
N SER A 28 -3.19 -0.59 14.74
CA SER A 28 -1.98 -0.37 13.93
C SER A 28 -1.81 -1.40 12.82
N GLU A 29 -1.95 -2.70 13.12
CA GLU A 29 -1.83 -3.76 12.14
C GLU A 29 -2.83 -3.56 10.98
N LYS A 30 -4.08 -3.22 11.31
CA LYS A 30 -5.12 -3.01 10.29
C LYS A 30 -4.84 -1.78 9.43
N ILE A 31 -4.30 -0.70 10.00
CA ILE A 31 -3.92 0.47 9.20
C ILE A 31 -2.76 0.20 8.26
N TRP A 32 -1.75 -0.53 8.73
CA TRP A 32 -0.69 -0.99 7.86
C TRP A 32 -1.24 -1.85 6.70
N PHE A 33 -2.12 -2.81 6.99
CA PHE A 33 -2.73 -3.64 5.95
C PHE A 33 -3.61 -2.86 4.98
N ALA A 34 -4.31 -1.81 5.42
CA ALA A 34 -5.06 -0.94 4.52
C ALA A 34 -4.14 -0.24 3.51
N ALA A 35 -3.02 0.31 3.97
CA ALA A 35 -2.03 0.96 3.10
C ALA A 35 -1.38 -0.04 2.13
N VAL A 36 -0.93 -1.20 2.63
CA VAL A 36 -0.35 -2.27 1.80
C VAL A 36 -1.34 -2.77 0.76
N TYR A 37 -2.61 -2.95 1.13
CA TYR A 37 -3.65 -3.39 0.21
C TYR A 37 -3.82 -2.40 -0.94
N ALA A 38 -3.88 -1.09 -0.67
CA ALA A 38 -4.03 -0.08 -1.72
C ALA A 38 -2.86 -0.11 -2.71
N VAL A 39 -1.61 -0.16 -2.22
CA VAL A 39 -0.42 -0.24 -3.07
C VAL A 39 -0.44 -1.52 -3.90
N LYS A 40 -0.63 -2.70 -3.27
CA LYS A 40 -0.65 -3.97 -4.00
C LYS A 40 -1.78 -4.05 -5.03
N LYS A 41 -2.98 -3.61 -4.66
CA LYS A 41 -4.14 -3.59 -5.57
C LYS A 41 -3.83 -2.75 -6.80
N LEU A 42 -3.30 -1.54 -6.63
CA LEU A 42 -2.95 -0.65 -7.74
C LEU A 42 -2.03 -1.34 -8.76
N PHE A 43 -0.95 -1.98 -8.31
CA PHE A 43 0.00 -2.65 -9.21
C PHE A 43 -0.55 -3.95 -9.84
N LEU A 44 -1.34 -4.71 -9.08
CA LEU A 44 -2.01 -5.90 -9.60
C LEU A 44 -3.05 -5.54 -10.67
N THR A 45 -3.82 -4.46 -10.50
CA THR A 45 -4.84 -4.05 -11.47
C THR A 45 -4.25 -3.30 -12.67
N SER A 46 -3.13 -2.58 -12.48
CA SER A 46 -2.50 -1.83 -13.58
C SER A 46 -1.82 -2.74 -14.62
N GLY A 47 -1.21 -3.84 -14.19
CA GLY A 47 -0.48 -4.73 -15.10
C GLY A 47 -0.14 -6.10 -14.55
N GLY A 48 -0.87 -6.57 -13.52
CA GLY A 48 -0.59 -7.87 -12.91
C GLY A 48 0.78 -7.93 -12.22
N ILE A 49 1.23 -6.82 -11.63
CA ILE A 49 2.54 -6.70 -11.00
C ILE A 49 2.42 -7.06 -9.52
N ASP A 50 3.04 -8.17 -9.13
CA ASP A 50 3.07 -8.64 -7.74
C ASP A 50 4.34 -8.19 -7.01
N LEU A 51 4.13 -7.40 -5.94
CA LEU A 51 5.20 -6.81 -5.12
C LEU A 51 5.59 -7.78 -3.99
N LYS A 52 6.83 -8.31 -4.04
CA LYS A 52 7.24 -9.46 -3.22
C LYS A 52 7.92 -9.14 -1.88
N SER A 53 8.26 -7.88 -1.59
CA SER A 53 8.97 -7.51 -0.35
C SER A 53 8.51 -6.15 0.21
N HIS A 54 8.80 -5.89 1.49
CA HIS A 54 8.61 -4.55 2.07
C HIS A 54 9.39 -3.47 1.30
N LYS A 55 10.63 -3.79 0.87
CA LYS A 55 11.42 -2.89 0.02
C LYS A 55 10.72 -2.59 -1.30
N ALA A 56 10.15 -3.62 -1.95
CA ALA A 56 9.37 -3.44 -3.16
C ALA A 56 8.13 -2.57 -2.91
N LEU A 57 7.38 -2.81 -1.84
CA LEU A 57 6.23 -1.97 -1.48
C LEU A 57 6.63 -0.49 -1.32
N ASN A 58 7.70 -0.23 -0.59
CA ASN A 58 8.17 1.13 -0.32
C ASN A 58 8.67 1.82 -1.60
N TYR A 59 9.46 1.12 -2.41
CA TYR A 59 9.94 1.62 -3.71
C TYR A 59 8.78 1.90 -4.67
N PHE A 60 7.85 0.96 -4.81
CA PHE A 60 6.75 1.09 -5.77
C PHE A 60 5.65 2.03 -5.31
N CYS A 61 5.47 2.26 -4.00
CA CYS A 61 4.68 3.37 -3.49
C CYS A 61 5.24 4.72 -3.98
N ARG A 62 6.54 4.96 -3.80
CA ARG A 62 7.21 6.18 -4.30
C ARG A 62 7.14 6.30 -5.82
N PHE A 63 7.30 5.19 -6.54
CA PHE A 63 7.15 5.16 -7.99
C PHE A 63 5.73 5.56 -8.42
N ALA A 64 4.69 5.03 -7.79
CA ALA A 64 3.31 5.39 -8.09
C ALA A 64 3.06 6.88 -7.84
N LEU A 65 3.51 7.40 -6.69
CA LEU A 65 3.38 8.81 -6.34
C LEU A 65 4.09 9.73 -7.35
N ALA A 66 5.32 9.40 -7.75
CA ALA A 66 6.09 10.19 -8.71
C ALA A 66 5.44 10.25 -10.11
N ASN A 67 4.62 9.25 -10.47
CA ASN A 67 3.96 9.18 -11.77
C ASN A 67 2.45 9.52 -11.72
N SER A 68 1.92 9.81 -10.53
CA SER A 68 0.49 10.07 -10.28
C SER A 68 -0.05 11.32 -10.99
N GLY A 69 0.79 12.30 -11.32
CA GLY A 69 0.37 13.60 -11.85
C GLY A 69 -0.23 14.55 -10.80
N LEU A 70 -0.16 14.19 -9.51
CA LEU A 70 -0.58 15.04 -8.40
C LEU A 70 0.40 16.20 -8.18
N THR A 71 -0.04 17.22 -7.43
CA THR A 71 0.83 18.32 -6.99
C THR A 71 1.89 17.83 -6.01
N ALA A 72 3.01 18.56 -5.90
CA ALA A 72 4.09 18.21 -4.99
C ALA A 72 3.60 18.09 -3.53
N ASP A 73 2.79 19.04 -3.06
CA ASP A 73 2.23 19.02 -1.70
C ASP A 73 1.40 17.76 -1.44
N ARG A 74 0.61 17.32 -2.43
CA ARG A 74 -0.20 16.11 -2.30
C ARG A 74 0.67 14.86 -2.31
N VAL A 75 1.71 14.82 -3.15
CA VAL A 75 2.70 13.73 -3.14
C VAL A 75 3.41 13.65 -1.79
N PHE A 76 3.85 14.78 -1.23
CA PHE A 76 4.49 14.81 0.09
C PHE A 76 3.56 14.33 1.20
N PHE A 77 2.29 14.78 1.20
CA PHE A 77 1.29 14.30 2.13
C PHE A 77 1.09 12.78 2.05
N LEU A 78 0.89 12.24 0.86
CA LEU A 78 0.66 10.79 0.68
C LEU A 78 1.89 9.96 1.06
N PHE A 79 3.09 10.49 0.79
CA PHE A 79 4.33 9.83 1.17
C PHE A 79 4.55 9.84 2.69
N ASP A 80 4.25 10.95 3.37
CA ASP A 80 4.25 11.03 4.82
C ASP A 80 3.23 10.05 5.44
N THR A 81 2.03 9.95 4.86
CA THR A 81 1.01 8.98 5.27
C THR A 81 1.48 7.54 5.14
N TRP A 82 2.11 7.17 4.02
CA TRP A 82 2.73 5.85 3.86
C TRP A 82 3.78 5.58 4.95
N THR A 83 4.63 6.56 5.23
CA THR A 83 5.68 6.46 6.26
C THR A 83 5.10 6.29 7.66
N LYS A 84 4.00 6.98 7.97
CA LYS A 84 3.26 6.81 9.24
C LYS A 84 2.64 5.41 9.35
N ALA A 85 2.04 4.90 8.29
CA ALA A 85 1.49 3.54 8.26
C ALA A 85 2.58 2.47 8.45
N GLU A 86 3.76 2.65 7.85
CA GLU A 86 4.91 1.76 8.06
C GLU A 86 5.43 1.81 9.51
N LYS A 87 5.40 2.98 10.16
CA LYS A 87 5.74 3.09 11.58
C LYS A 87 4.69 2.43 12.48
N MET A 88 3.41 2.46 12.11
CA MET A 88 2.38 1.71 12.84
C MET A 88 2.64 0.19 12.80
N ASP A 89 3.14 -0.36 11.70
CA ASP A 89 3.58 -1.76 11.63
C ASP A 89 4.66 -2.06 12.68
N GLN A 90 5.55 -1.11 12.96
CA GLN A 90 6.57 -1.26 14.01
C GLN A 90 5.98 -1.19 15.43
N ASP A 91 4.91 -0.44 15.63
CA ASP A 91 4.20 -0.35 16.93
C ASP A 91 3.53 -1.68 17.30
N VAL A 92 3.16 -2.51 16.31
CA VAL A 92 2.68 -3.90 16.54
C VAL A 92 3.69 -4.71 17.36
N TYR A 93 4.99 -4.40 17.21
CA TYR A 93 6.08 -5.08 17.90
C TYR A 93 6.54 -4.36 19.18
N GLY A 94 5.72 -3.46 19.72
CA GLY A 94 6.00 -2.73 20.96
C GLY A 94 6.84 -1.47 20.78
N SER A 95 6.97 -0.98 19.54
CA SER A 95 7.45 0.38 19.31
C SER A 95 6.42 1.40 19.82
N TRP A 96 6.89 2.55 20.29
CA TRP A 96 6.06 3.63 20.81
C TRP A 96 6.16 4.85 19.89
N ASN A 97 6.03 4.63 18.57
CA ASN A 97 6.23 5.71 17.59
C ASN A 97 5.15 6.78 17.68
N PHE A 98 3.94 6.39 18.10
CA PHE A 98 2.79 7.26 18.21
C PHE A 98 2.10 7.08 19.56
N CYS A 99 1.45 8.14 20.01
CA CYS A 99 0.59 8.06 21.18
C CYS A 99 -0.89 8.03 20.75
N LEU A 100 -1.78 7.70 21.69
CA LEU A 100 -3.19 7.41 21.39
C LEU A 100 -3.88 8.52 20.56
N HIS A 101 -3.53 9.79 20.79
CA HIS A 101 -4.16 10.91 20.08
C HIS A 101 -3.80 10.98 18.59
N ASP A 102 -2.66 10.41 18.19
CA ASP A 102 -2.22 10.40 16.79
C ASP A 102 -3.00 9.40 15.95
N TYR A 103 -3.45 8.28 16.56
CA TYR A 103 -4.03 7.15 15.84
C TYR A 103 -5.25 7.57 15.01
N ALA A 104 -6.16 8.35 15.59
CA ALA A 104 -7.37 8.78 14.88
C ALA A 104 -7.07 9.61 13.63
N GLN A 105 -6.04 10.47 13.69
CA GLN A 105 -5.60 11.26 12.53
C GLN A 105 -4.93 10.37 11.49
N ILE A 106 -4.02 9.47 11.91
CA ILE A 106 -3.30 8.58 10.99
C ILE A 106 -4.28 7.65 10.25
N ILE A 107 -5.30 7.12 10.94
CA ILE A 107 -6.37 6.34 10.30
C ILE A 107 -7.05 7.16 9.19
N THR A 108 -7.33 8.43 9.45
CA THR A 108 -8.00 9.34 8.51
C THR A 108 -7.09 9.73 7.33
N ASP A 109 -5.81 9.91 7.60
CA ASP A 109 -4.79 10.14 6.57
C ASP A 109 -4.69 8.92 5.66
N VAL A 110 -4.66 7.70 6.21
CA VAL A 110 -4.61 6.45 5.43
C VAL A 110 -5.90 6.22 4.63
N GLU A 111 -7.06 6.57 5.17
CA GLU A 111 -8.31 6.56 4.40
C GLU A 111 -8.23 7.49 3.18
N THR A 112 -7.63 8.67 3.34
CA THR A 112 -7.39 9.61 2.24
C THR A 112 -6.38 9.03 1.24
N PHE A 113 -5.32 8.40 1.71
CA PHE A 113 -4.32 7.73 0.87
C PHE A 113 -4.93 6.62 0.00
N VAL A 114 -5.78 5.77 0.60
CA VAL A 114 -6.49 4.71 -0.12
C VAL A 114 -7.38 5.29 -1.22
N LYS A 115 -8.13 6.35 -0.92
CA LYS A 115 -9.00 7.03 -1.89
C LYS A 115 -8.20 7.61 -3.07
N ASP A 116 -7.05 8.22 -2.81
CA ASP A 116 -6.20 8.77 -3.86
C ASP A 116 -5.62 7.66 -4.75
N PHE A 117 -5.09 6.59 -4.15
CA PHE A 117 -4.51 5.46 -4.89
C PHE A 117 -5.53 4.76 -5.79
N ASP A 118 -6.79 4.65 -5.35
CA ASP A 118 -7.87 4.09 -6.17
C ASP A 118 -8.19 4.94 -7.41
N ASN A 119 -7.79 6.22 -7.43
CA ASN A 119 -8.01 7.15 -8.54
C ASN A 119 -6.78 7.34 -9.45
N PHE A 120 -5.68 6.63 -9.23
CA PHE A 120 -4.50 6.76 -10.09
C PHE A 120 -4.79 6.22 -11.50
N ASP A 121 -4.22 6.88 -12.51
CA ASP A 121 -4.28 6.40 -13.89
C ASP A 121 -3.42 5.14 -14.05
N GLN A 122 -4.10 3.98 -14.01
CA GLN A 122 -3.49 2.66 -14.07
C GLN A 122 -2.79 2.41 -15.41
N ARG A 123 -3.30 2.97 -16.50
CA ARG A 123 -2.68 2.83 -17.82
C ARG A 123 -1.37 3.60 -17.87
N LYS A 124 -1.38 4.86 -17.43
CA LYS A 124 -0.16 5.66 -17.34
C LYS A 124 0.88 5.01 -16.42
N LEU A 125 0.45 4.45 -15.29
CA LEU A 125 1.34 3.76 -14.37
C LEU A 125 1.97 2.52 -15.01
N TRP A 126 1.19 1.74 -15.77
CA TRP A 126 1.70 0.62 -16.56
C TRP A 126 2.71 1.07 -17.63
N ASP A 127 2.38 2.09 -18.41
CA ASP A 127 3.26 2.60 -19.48
C ASP A 127 4.62 3.05 -18.91
N GLU A 128 4.62 3.73 -17.76
CA GLU A 128 5.85 4.12 -17.07
C GLU A 128 6.60 2.92 -16.49
N PHE A 129 5.90 1.89 -15.99
CA PHE A 129 6.51 0.67 -15.48
C PHE A 129 7.20 -0.09 -16.62
N GLU A 130 6.51 -0.32 -17.74
CA GLU A 130 7.05 -1.01 -18.90
C GLU A 130 8.29 -0.28 -19.43
N ARG A 131 8.19 1.04 -19.59
CA ARG A 131 9.29 1.88 -20.06
C ARG A 131 10.53 1.78 -19.16
N LYS A 132 10.37 1.82 -17.84
CA LYS A 132 11.52 1.84 -16.91
C LYS A 132 12.09 0.47 -16.60
N PHE A 133 11.26 -0.56 -16.43
CA PHE A 133 11.69 -1.82 -15.84
C PHE A 133 11.64 -3.02 -16.79
N ILE A 134 10.87 -2.95 -17.88
CA ILE A 134 10.83 -4.00 -18.90
C ILE A 134 11.78 -3.65 -20.05
N VAL A 135 11.67 -2.43 -20.57
CA VAL A 135 12.52 -1.93 -21.66
C VAL A 135 13.80 -1.27 -21.13
N GLY A 136 13.70 -0.59 -19.98
CA GLY A 136 14.79 0.15 -19.38
C GLY A 136 15.84 -0.72 -18.70
N THR A 137 16.88 -0.07 -18.16
CA THR A 137 18.06 -0.71 -17.56
C THR A 137 18.16 -0.48 -16.05
N GLU A 138 17.05 -0.31 -15.34
CA GLU A 138 17.08 -0.10 -13.88
C GLU A 138 17.69 -1.35 -13.21
N GLN A 139 18.81 -1.16 -12.51
CA GLN A 139 19.62 -2.27 -11.99
C GLN A 139 19.20 -2.71 -10.59
N ASN A 140 18.47 -1.86 -9.86
CA ASN A 140 18.07 -2.13 -8.48
C ASN A 140 16.72 -2.87 -8.36
N VAL A 141 16.04 -3.10 -9.48
CA VAL A 141 14.74 -3.76 -9.52
C VAL A 141 14.84 -4.99 -10.40
N THR A 142 14.60 -6.16 -9.81
CA THR A 142 14.50 -7.41 -10.57
C THR A 142 13.04 -7.66 -10.93
N VAL A 143 12.72 -7.61 -12.22
CA VAL A 143 11.40 -7.98 -12.75
C VAL A 143 11.48 -9.37 -13.37
N LYS A 144 10.62 -10.28 -12.91
CA LYS A 144 10.46 -11.61 -13.50
C LYS A 144 9.09 -11.71 -14.14
N LYS A 145 9.04 -11.95 -15.45
CA LYS A 145 7.80 -12.39 -16.11
C LYS A 145 7.50 -13.81 -15.65
N VAL A 146 6.28 -14.03 -15.16
CA VAL A 146 5.83 -15.33 -14.63
C VAL A 146 4.72 -15.90 -15.49
N SER A 147 4.55 -17.22 -15.47
CA SER A 147 3.34 -17.85 -16.00
C SER A 147 2.12 -17.25 -15.30
N PRO A 148 0.99 -17.07 -15.99
CA PRO A 148 -0.21 -16.49 -15.39
C PRO A 148 -0.56 -17.19 -14.08
N GLN A 149 -0.52 -16.44 -12.99
CA GLN A 149 -0.81 -16.94 -11.65
C GLN A 149 -1.84 -16.06 -10.96
N THR A 150 -2.55 -16.63 -10.00
CA THR A 150 -3.55 -15.92 -9.22
C THR A 150 -2.97 -15.52 -7.87
N ILE A 151 -2.97 -14.22 -7.59
CA ILE A 151 -2.61 -13.65 -6.28
C ILE A 151 -3.89 -13.43 -5.48
N ASN A 152 -3.92 -13.97 -4.26
CA ASN A 152 -4.98 -13.68 -3.31
C ASN A 152 -4.59 -12.44 -2.48
N LEU A 153 -5.38 -11.39 -2.59
CA LEU A 153 -5.22 -10.17 -1.79
C LEU A 153 -6.56 -9.87 -1.12
N GLY A 154 -6.62 -10.05 0.21
CA GLY A 154 -7.83 -9.83 1.00
C GLY A 154 -9.02 -10.72 0.58
N GLY A 155 -8.77 -11.95 0.11
CA GLY A 155 -9.83 -12.84 -0.36
C GLY A 155 -10.31 -12.56 -1.79
N PHE A 156 -9.72 -11.59 -2.49
CA PHE A 156 -9.93 -11.33 -3.91
C PHE A 156 -8.80 -11.91 -4.74
N CYS A 157 -9.15 -12.42 -5.92
CA CYS A 157 -8.20 -13.05 -6.85
C CYS A 157 -7.80 -12.05 -7.94
N PHE A 158 -6.50 -11.81 -8.08
CA PHE A 158 -5.92 -10.97 -9.12
C PHE A 158 -5.02 -11.79 -10.01
N LYS A 159 -5.04 -11.52 -11.32
CA LYS A 159 -4.06 -12.10 -12.24
C LYS A 159 -2.73 -11.40 -12.05
N SER A 160 -1.65 -12.16 -12.03
CA SER A 160 -0.28 -11.66 -12.02
C SER A 160 0.51 -12.24 -13.18
N GLU A 161 1.23 -11.36 -13.87
CA GLU A 161 2.12 -11.67 -14.99
C GLU A 161 3.57 -11.30 -14.68
N TYR A 162 3.79 -10.44 -13.68
CA TYR A 162 5.10 -9.99 -13.26
C TYR A 162 5.26 -10.14 -11.75
N SER A 163 6.42 -10.60 -11.30
CA SER A 163 6.85 -10.54 -9.91
C SER A 163 8.05 -9.60 -9.81
N VAL A 164 8.00 -8.65 -8.88
CA VAL A 164 9.07 -7.66 -8.71
C VAL A 164 9.72 -7.75 -7.34
N PHE A 165 11.04 -7.61 -7.36
CA PHE A 165 11.92 -7.67 -6.20
C PHE A 165 12.83 -6.45 -6.21
N VAL A 166 13.02 -5.87 -5.02
CA VAL A 166 13.92 -4.75 -4.71
C VAL A 166 14.73 -5.12 -3.48
#